data_AF-A0A371QR68-F1
#
_entry.id   AF-A0A371QR68-F1
#
_cell.length_a   1.000
_cell.length_b   1.000
_cell.length_c   1.000
_cell.angle_alpha   90.00
_cell.angle_beta   90.00
_cell.angle_gamma   90.00
#
_symmetry.space_group_name_H-M   'P 1'
#
loop_
_entity.id
_entity.type
_entity.pdbx_description
1 polymer ?
#
loop_
_entity_poly.entity_id
_entity_poly.type
_entity_poly.pdbx_seq_one_letter_code
_entity_poly.pdbx_strand_id
1 'polypeptide(L)'
;MKDFEVTQEQVQSLVDDARYLEDEAEALTYLIEQVPYAEVPSGGMSILQKLALIDHAQHRYYRPLIEKIFANARPLKIQDIEHYRDSFDFPDDEKDVQKVLRKIIKHRAALLSLFDRIPLIDWEREVIDPENNSITLYQFARNMIQEERRLLKEIADLVLIYQNNKQANREANAKAKKRNNREE
;
A
#
# COMPACT_ATOMS: atom_id res chain seq x y z
N MET A 1 4.14 -21.42 25.14
CA MET A 1 3.61 -20.61 24.02
C MET A 1 2.55 -21.47 23.34
N LYS A 2 1.40 -20.89 22.96
CA LYS A 2 0.45 -21.65 22.13
C LYS A 2 1.12 -21.87 20.80
N ASP A 3 1.19 -23.12 20.35
CA ASP A 3 1.63 -23.50 19.01
C ASP A 3 0.69 -22.79 18.02
N PHE A 4 1.15 -21.68 17.46
CA PHE A 4 0.43 -20.97 16.40
C PHE A 4 0.72 -21.74 15.12
N GLU A 5 -0.16 -22.68 14.80
CA GLU A 5 -0.09 -23.45 13.56
C GLU A 5 -0.69 -22.62 12.43
N VAL A 6 0.10 -22.40 11.38
CA VAL A 6 -0.35 -21.69 10.18
C VAL A 6 -1.09 -22.68 9.28
N THR A 7 -2.36 -22.41 9.00
CA THR A 7 -3.18 -23.28 8.15
C THR A 7 -3.14 -22.87 6.68
N GLN A 8 -3.41 -23.83 5.79
CA GLN A 8 -3.52 -23.54 4.35
C GLN A 8 -4.60 -22.49 4.05
N GLU A 9 -5.72 -22.50 4.80
CA GLU A 9 -6.79 -21.52 4.64
C GLU A 9 -6.34 -20.11 5.02
N GLN A 10 -5.52 -19.97 6.06
CA GLN A 10 -4.94 -18.68 6.45
C GLN A 10 -3.99 -18.13 5.38
N VAL A 11 -3.12 -18.99 4.84
CA VAL A 11 -2.22 -18.60 3.74
C VAL A 11 -3.03 -18.22 2.49
N GLN A 12 -4.06 -19.00 2.15
CA GLN A 12 -4.90 -18.68 1.00
C GLN A 12 -5.62 -17.34 1.16
N SER A 13 -6.17 -17.08 2.35
CA SER A 13 -6.79 -15.79 2.68
C SER A 13 -5.80 -14.62 2.57
N LEU A 14 -4.56 -14.80 3.03
CA LEU A 14 -3.50 -13.80 2.88
C LEU A 14 -3.14 -13.53 1.40
N VAL A 15 -3.07 -14.58 0.57
CA VAL A 15 -2.82 -14.46 -0.87
C VAL A 15 -3.98 -13.74 -1.56
N ASP A 16 -5.23 -14.07 -1.21
CA ASP A 16 -6.41 -13.42 -1.77
C ASP A 16 -6.52 -11.96 -1.34
N ASP A 17 -6.19 -11.65 -0.07
CA ASP A 17 -6.06 -10.26 0.40
C ASP A 17 -4.99 -9.50 -0.40
N ALA A 18 -3.86 -10.13 -0.72
CA ALA A 18 -2.79 -9.51 -1.51
C ALA A 18 -3.20 -9.30 -2.98
N ARG A 19 -3.93 -10.24 -3.60
CA ARG A 19 -4.51 -10.09 -4.94
C ARG A 19 -5.51 -8.95 -4.99
N TYR A 20 -6.37 -8.84 -3.98
CA TYR A 20 -7.33 -7.75 -3.89
C TYR A 20 -6.64 -6.36 -3.87
N LEU A 21 -5.48 -6.22 -3.21
CA LEU A 21 -4.70 -4.97 -3.27
C LEU A 21 -4.11 -4.69 -4.67
N GLU A 22 -3.83 -5.72 -5.47
CA GLU A 22 -3.44 -5.57 -6.88
C GLU A 22 -4.59 -4.96 -7.68
N ASP A 23 -5.79 -5.54 -7.54
CA ASP A 23 -7.00 -5.06 -8.21
C ASP A 23 -7.32 -3.61 -7.82
N GLU A 24 -7.15 -3.23 -6.54
CA GLU A 24 -7.34 -1.86 -6.09
C GLU A 24 -6.32 -0.89 -6.74
N ALA A 25 -5.06 -1.30 -6.85
CA ALA A 25 -4.04 -0.50 -7.51
C ALA A 25 -4.31 -0.35 -9.02
N GLU A 26 -4.79 -1.41 -9.68
CA GLU A 26 -5.22 -1.36 -11.08
C GLU A 26 -6.42 -0.44 -11.27
N ALA A 27 -7.46 -0.55 -10.43
CA ALA A 27 -8.62 0.32 -10.47
C ALA A 27 -8.23 1.79 -10.33
N LEU A 28 -7.26 2.09 -9.46
CA LEU A 28 -6.76 3.45 -9.24
C LEU A 28 -6.15 4.07 -10.51
N THR A 29 -5.56 3.28 -11.42
CA THR A 29 -4.97 3.79 -12.68
C THR A 29 -5.98 4.52 -13.56
N TYR A 30 -7.26 4.14 -13.52
CA TYR A 30 -8.32 4.73 -14.34
C TYR A 30 -8.85 6.07 -13.80
N LEU A 31 -8.73 6.30 -12.50
CA LEU A 31 -9.37 7.42 -11.81
C LEU A 31 -8.37 8.47 -11.30
N ILE A 32 -7.09 8.09 -11.15
CA ILE A 32 -6.09 8.94 -10.49
C ILE A 32 -5.81 10.25 -11.23
N GLU A 33 -5.86 10.26 -12.57
CA GLU A 33 -5.63 11.47 -13.36
C GLU A 33 -6.76 12.51 -13.25
N GLN A 34 -7.90 12.12 -12.68
CA GLN A 34 -9.06 12.99 -12.55
C GLN A 34 -9.04 13.84 -11.27
N VAL A 35 -8.07 13.58 -10.38
CA VAL A 35 -7.86 14.24 -9.09
C VAL A 35 -6.46 14.86 -9.03
N PRO A 36 -6.24 15.91 -8.21
CA PRO A 36 -4.93 16.54 -8.08
C PRO A 36 -4.00 15.68 -7.20
N TYR A 37 -3.53 14.56 -7.73
CA TYR A 37 -2.74 13.55 -7.00
C TYR A 37 -1.41 14.05 -6.42
N ALA A 38 -0.87 15.14 -6.95
CA ALA A 38 0.37 15.76 -6.48
C ALA A 38 0.15 16.83 -5.39
N GLU A 39 -1.08 17.28 -5.16
CA GLU A 39 -1.38 18.27 -4.12
C GLU A 39 -1.21 17.66 -2.73
N VAL A 40 -0.50 18.38 -1.86
CA VAL A 40 -0.26 17.97 -0.47
C VAL A 40 -1.37 18.55 0.40
N PRO A 41 -2.21 17.72 1.06
CA PRO A 41 -3.18 18.21 2.02
C PRO A 41 -2.49 18.72 3.30
N SER A 42 -3.14 19.63 4.02
CA SER A 42 -2.60 20.21 5.25
C SER A 42 -2.15 19.13 6.26
N GLY A 43 -0.85 19.08 6.54
CA GLY A 43 -0.26 18.18 7.55
C GLY A 43 -0.13 16.71 7.11
N GLY A 44 -0.22 16.40 5.82
CA GLY A 44 -0.16 15.03 5.31
C GLY A 44 0.75 14.85 4.10
N MET A 45 0.62 13.68 3.48
CA MET A 45 1.24 13.34 2.20
C MET A 45 0.21 13.47 1.07
N SER A 46 0.66 13.88 -0.12
CA SER A 46 -0.14 13.79 -1.33
C SER A 46 -0.45 12.33 -1.69
N ILE A 47 -1.42 12.11 -2.59
CA ILE A 47 -1.72 10.75 -3.09
C ILE A 47 -0.47 10.14 -3.72
N LEU A 48 0.26 10.92 -4.52
CA LEU A 48 1.49 10.48 -5.18
C LEU A 48 2.57 10.06 -4.17
N GLN A 49 2.76 10.82 -3.10
CA GLN A 49 3.71 10.48 -2.04
C GLN A 49 3.32 9.19 -1.31
N LYS A 50 2.02 9.00 -1.02
CA LYS A 50 1.52 7.76 -0.41
C LYS A 50 1.74 6.55 -1.32
N LEU A 51 1.46 6.68 -2.61
CA LEU A 51 1.71 5.63 -3.60
C LEU A 51 3.22 5.30 -3.69
N ALA A 52 4.07 6.31 -3.74
CA ALA A 52 5.51 6.11 -3.74
C ALA A 52 6.01 5.43 -2.45
N LEU A 53 5.41 5.75 -1.29
CA LEU A 53 5.70 5.08 -0.03
C LEU A 53 5.32 3.59 -0.08
N ILE A 54 4.18 3.24 -0.67
CA ILE A 54 3.77 1.84 -0.88
C ILE A 54 4.80 1.11 -1.76
N ASP A 55 5.18 1.72 -2.90
CA ASP A 55 6.19 1.16 -3.80
C ASP A 55 7.53 0.91 -3.09
N HIS A 56 8.01 1.91 -2.34
CA HIS A 56 9.22 1.84 -1.55
C HIS A 56 9.15 0.75 -0.49
N ALA A 57 8.06 0.69 0.29
CA ALA A 57 7.86 -0.30 1.33
C ALA A 57 7.91 -1.72 0.76
N GLN A 58 7.23 -1.96 -0.36
CA GLN A 58 7.20 -3.27 -1.00
C GLN A 58 8.57 -3.68 -1.54
N HIS A 59 9.23 -2.82 -2.29
CA HIS A 59 10.46 -3.18 -3.00
C HIS A 59 11.72 -3.12 -2.12
N ARG A 60 11.80 -2.19 -1.17
CA ARG A 60 13.01 -1.95 -0.35
C ARG A 60 12.98 -2.63 1.01
N TYR A 61 11.79 -2.91 1.53
CA TYR A 61 11.62 -3.41 2.89
C TYR A 61 10.96 -4.79 2.91
N TYR A 62 9.67 -4.87 2.63
CA TYR A 62 8.92 -6.11 2.89
C TYR A 62 9.36 -7.29 2.04
N ARG A 63 9.44 -7.14 0.71
CA ARG A 63 9.84 -8.26 -0.14
C ARG A 63 11.27 -8.75 0.15
N PRO A 64 12.30 -7.88 0.25
CA PRO A 64 13.63 -8.31 0.67
C PRO A 64 13.66 -9.01 2.04
N LEU A 65 12.83 -8.57 2.98
CA LEU A 65 12.72 -9.21 4.29
C LEU A 65 12.10 -10.61 4.19
N ILE A 66 10.99 -10.77 3.47
CA ILE A 66 10.36 -12.07 3.23
C ILE A 66 11.36 -13.03 2.55
N GLU A 67 12.06 -12.56 1.52
CA GLU A 67 13.10 -13.36 0.84
C GLU A 67 14.23 -13.75 1.80
N LYS A 68 14.68 -12.84 2.68
CA LYS A 68 15.69 -13.15 3.71
C LYS A 68 15.18 -14.15 4.74
N ILE A 69 13.95 -13.99 5.25
CA ILE A 69 13.37 -14.89 6.24
C ILE A 69 13.23 -16.30 5.65
N PHE A 70 12.76 -16.38 4.41
CA PHE A 70 12.62 -17.64 3.69
C PHE A 70 13.99 -18.31 3.42
N ALA A 71 15.00 -17.53 3.04
CA ALA A 71 16.33 -18.07 2.71
C ALA A 71 17.17 -18.48 3.94
N ASN A 72 16.89 -17.94 5.13
CA ASN A 72 17.70 -18.14 6.32
C ASN A 72 17.03 -19.07 7.34
N ALA A 73 17.79 -20.01 7.91
CA ALA A 73 17.29 -20.91 8.95
C ALA A 73 17.22 -20.25 10.34
N ARG A 74 17.90 -19.12 10.55
CA ARG A 74 17.89 -18.39 11.82
C ARG A 74 16.82 -17.30 11.79
N PRO A 75 16.15 -17.03 12.93
CA PRO A 75 15.21 -15.91 13.02
C PRO A 75 15.87 -14.60 12.64
N LEU A 76 15.21 -13.84 11.77
CA LEU A 76 15.66 -12.51 11.38
C LEU A 76 15.21 -11.50 12.43
N LYS A 77 16.12 -10.64 12.90
CA LYS A 77 15.78 -9.50 13.76
C LYS A 77 15.50 -8.28 12.90
N ILE A 78 14.27 -7.80 12.93
CA ILE A 78 13.84 -6.65 12.11
C ILE A 78 14.45 -5.34 12.63
N GLN A 79 14.66 -5.21 13.94
CA GLN A 79 15.22 -4.01 14.57
C GLN A 79 16.58 -3.54 14.01
N ASP A 80 17.35 -4.46 13.42
CA ASP A 80 18.67 -4.14 12.85
C ASP A 80 18.56 -3.62 11.40
N ILE A 81 17.34 -3.47 10.89
CA ILE A 81 17.02 -3.09 9.51
C ILE A 81 16.22 -1.81 9.56
N GLU A 82 16.71 -0.79 8.85
CA GLU A 82 16.05 0.51 8.78
C GLU A 82 14.62 0.37 8.24
N HIS A 83 13.66 0.94 8.96
CA HIS A 83 12.25 0.82 8.61
C HIS A 83 11.94 1.61 7.34
N TYR A 84 10.97 1.13 6.54
CA TYR A 84 10.64 1.76 5.27
C TYR A 84 10.16 3.21 5.40
N ARG A 85 9.56 3.56 6.54
CA ARG A 85 9.10 4.94 6.81
C ARG A 85 10.26 5.90 7.07
N ASP A 86 11.35 5.39 7.63
CA ASP A 86 12.51 6.20 8.00
C ASP A 86 13.46 6.36 6.80
N SER A 87 13.58 5.31 5.99
CA SER A 87 14.37 5.30 4.75
C SER A 87 13.66 5.89 3.53
N PHE A 88 12.40 6.31 3.66
CA PHE A 88 11.64 6.84 2.54
C PHE A 88 12.05 8.27 2.21
N ASP A 89 12.63 8.44 1.02
CA ASP A 89 12.95 9.75 0.46
C ASP A 89 12.17 9.92 -0.85
N PHE A 90 11.24 10.88 -0.87
CA PHE A 90 10.38 11.10 -2.03
C PHE A 90 11.12 12.01 -3.04
N PRO A 91 11.39 11.53 -4.27
CA PRO A 91 12.13 12.34 -5.24
C PRO A 91 11.32 13.57 -5.68
N ASP A 92 11.92 14.75 -5.64
CA ASP A 92 11.30 16.01 -6.09
C ASP A 92 10.85 15.99 -7.57
N ASP A 93 11.41 15.08 -8.38
CA ASP A 93 11.17 14.97 -9.82
C ASP A 93 10.18 13.84 -10.20
N GLU A 94 9.79 12.95 -9.28
CA GLU A 94 8.81 11.90 -9.57
C GLU A 94 7.41 12.52 -9.62
N LYS A 95 6.93 12.75 -10.85
CA LYS A 95 5.61 13.36 -11.14
C LYS A 95 4.64 12.41 -11.83
N ASP A 96 5.12 11.25 -12.28
CA ASP A 96 4.35 10.31 -13.07
C ASP A 96 3.66 9.28 -12.16
N VAL A 97 2.43 9.60 -11.76
CA VAL A 97 1.62 8.70 -10.92
C VAL A 97 1.31 7.36 -11.59
N GLN A 98 1.17 7.33 -12.93
CA GLN A 98 0.91 6.09 -13.67
C GLN A 98 2.13 5.18 -13.66
N LYS A 99 3.34 5.75 -13.74
CA LYS A 99 4.58 4.99 -13.58
C LYS A 99 4.69 4.42 -12.17
N VAL A 100 4.35 5.17 -11.11
CA VAL A 100 4.36 4.65 -9.73
C VAL A 100 3.36 3.51 -9.56
N LEU A 101 2.12 3.65 -10.03
CA LEU A 101 1.11 2.59 -9.97
C LEU A 101 1.54 1.32 -10.71
N ARG A 102 2.13 1.45 -11.91
CA ARG A 102 2.69 0.31 -12.65
C ARG A 102 3.81 -0.41 -11.88
N LYS A 103 4.64 0.32 -11.13
CA LYS A 103 5.66 -0.30 -10.26
C LYS A 103 5.00 -1.08 -9.12
N ILE A 104 3.99 -0.51 -8.46
CA ILE A 104 3.24 -1.18 -7.37
C ILE A 104 2.62 -2.48 -7.87
N ILE A 105 1.90 -2.45 -9.00
CA ILE A 105 1.28 -3.64 -9.61
C ILE A 105 2.35 -4.70 -9.93
N LYS A 106 3.46 -4.30 -10.57
CA LYS A 106 4.57 -5.20 -10.87
C LYS A 106 5.19 -5.82 -9.61
N HIS A 107 5.41 -5.02 -8.57
CA HIS A 107 5.96 -5.50 -7.30
C HIS A 107 4.98 -6.41 -6.57
N ARG A 108 3.66 -6.18 -6.68
CA ARG A 108 2.60 -7.07 -6.19
C ARG A 108 2.62 -8.43 -6.84
N ALA A 109 2.64 -8.48 -8.17
CA ALA A 109 2.72 -9.73 -8.92
C ALA A 109 3.96 -10.54 -8.52
N ALA A 110 5.09 -9.87 -8.29
CA ALA A 110 6.32 -10.51 -7.80
C ALA A 110 6.20 -11.02 -6.36
N LEU A 111 5.50 -10.29 -5.48
CA LEU A 111 5.20 -10.72 -4.11
C LEU A 111 4.27 -11.94 -4.10
N LEU A 112 3.20 -11.94 -4.90
CA LEU A 112 2.30 -13.09 -5.04
C LEU A 112 3.05 -14.33 -5.55
N SER A 113 3.89 -14.15 -6.57
CA SER A 113 4.78 -15.20 -7.07
C SER A 113 5.77 -15.71 -6.01
N LEU A 114 6.13 -14.88 -5.03
CA LEU A 114 6.93 -15.29 -3.87
C LEU A 114 6.09 -16.09 -2.88
N PHE A 115 4.88 -15.64 -2.56
CA PHE A 115 3.97 -16.35 -1.67
C PHE A 115 3.64 -17.76 -2.15
N ASP A 116 3.37 -17.92 -3.45
CA ASP A 116 3.08 -19.21 -4.08
C ASP A 116 4.26 -20.21 -3.99
N ARG A 117 5.49 -19.72 -3.78
CA ARG A 117 6.69 -20.55 -3.67
C ARG A 117 7.05 -20.95 -2.24
N ILE A 118 6.42 -20.36 -1.23
CA ILE A 118 6.71 -20.64 0.18
C ILE A 118 5.89 -21.87 0.61
N PRO A 119 6.53 -23.00 0.96
CA PRO A 119 5.85 -24.17 1.52
C PRO A 119 5.10 -23.81 2.81
N LEU A 120 4.00 -24.50 3.10
CA LEU A 120 3.15 -24.21 4.27
C LEU A 120 3.96 -24.12 5.59
N ILE A 121 4.88 -25.06 5.81
CA ILE A 121 5.74 -25.10 7.01
C ILE A 121 6.66 -23.88 7.14
N ASP A 122 7.08 -23.29 6.02
CA ASP A 122 7.99 -22.14 6.05
C ASP A 122 7.27 -20.83 6.42
N TRP A 123 5.93 -20.80 6.39
CA TRP A 123 5.16 -19.66 6.89
C TRP A 123 5.21 -19.51 8.41
N GLU A 124 5.61 -20.57 9.13
CA GLU A 124 5.82 -20.57 10.58
C GLU A 124 7.22 -20.10 10.98
N ARG A 125 8.10 -19.79 10.01
CA ARG A 125 9.44 -19.29 10.30
C ARG A 125 9.39 -18.06 11.18
N GLU A 126 10.23 -18.09 12.20
CA GLU A 126 10.28 -17.06 13.23
C GLU A 126 10.97 -15.79 12.73
N VAL A 127 10.41 -14.66 13.13
CA VAL A 127 10.89 -13.31 12.89
C VAL A 127 10.82 -12.57 14.23
N ILE A 128 11.87 -11.87 14.59
CA ILE A 128 11.89 -11.05 15.80
C ILE A 128 11.53 -9.62 15.42
N ASP A 129 10.39 -9.15 15.93
CA ASP A 129 9.89 -7.81 15.67
C ASP A 129 10.71 -6.73 16.43
N PRO A 130 10.47 -5.44 16.18
CA PRO A 130 11.17 -4.35 16.89
C PRO A 130 10.94 -4.30 18.41
N GLU A 131 9.90 -4.95 18.91
CA GLU A 131 9.58 -5.04 20.34
C GLU A 131 10.19 -6.29 21.00
N ASN A 132 11.06 -7.02 20.28
CA ASN A 132 11.63 -8.32 20.67
C ASN A 132 10.60 -9.45 20.83
N ASN A 133 9.43 -9.32 20.24
CA ASN A 133 8.47 -10.43 20.16
C ASN A 133 8.84 -11.37 19.02
N SER A 134 8.60 -12.65 19.25
CA SER A 134 8.65 -13.70 18.24
C SER A 134 7.33 -13.74 17.48
N ILE A 135 7.36 -13.43 16.18
CA ILE A 135 6.23 -13.54 15.26
C ILE A 135 6.56 -14.50 14.12
N THR A 136 5.56 -15.04 13.44
CA THR A 136 5.78 -15.89 12.26
C THR A 136 5.89 -15.07 10.97
N LEU A 137 6.47 -15.65 9.92
CA LEU A 137 6.47 -15.06 8.57
C LEU A 137 5.05 -14.75 8.10
N TYR A 138 4.08 -15.62 8.40
CA TYR A 138 2.67 -15.35 8.14
C TYR A 138 2.18 -14.06 8.82
N GLN A 139 2.46 -13.89 10.12
CA GLN A 139 2.07 -12.69 10.85
C GLN A 139 2.75 -11.44 10.30
N PHE A 140 4.04 -11.53 9.96
CA PHE A 140 4.78 -10.44 9.33
C PHE A 140 4.15 -10.02 7.99
N ALA A 141 3.87 -10.98 7.11
CA ALA A 141 3.25 -10.73 5.81
C ALA A 141 1.81 -10.21 5.94
N ARG A 142 1.04 -10.72 6.91
CA ARG A 142 -0.31 -10.21 7.22
C ARG A 142 -0.27 -8.75 7.67
N ASN A 143 0.66 -8.40 8.55
CA ASN A 143 0.83 -7.02 9.03
C ASN A 143 1.20 -6.08 7.87
N MET A 144 2.07 -6.52 6.95
CA MET A 144 2.37 -5.78 5.71
C MET A 144 1.09 -5.49 4.90
N ILE A 145 0.27 -6.51 4.62
CA ILE A 145 -0.96 -6.36 3.84
C ILE A 145 -1.96 -5.42 4.55
N GLN A 146 -2.07 -5.50 5.88
CA GLN A 146 -2.91 -4.59 6.66
C GLN A 146 -2.44 -3.13 6.59
N GLU A 147 -1.13 -2.88 6.72
CA GLU A 147 -0.56 -1.54 6.62
C GLU A 147 -0.79 -0.94 5.24
N GLU A 148 -0.64 -1.74 4.19
CA GLU A 148 -0.89 -1.27 2.84
C GLU A 148 -2.37 -0.98 2.57
N ARG A 149 -3.27 -1.86 3.02
CA ARG A 149 -4.72 -1.62 2.94
C ARG A 149 -5.09 -0.30 3.63
N ARG A 150 -4.46 0.02 4.77
CA ARG A 150 -4.63 1.31 5.46
C ARG A 150 -4.18 2.47 4.58
N LEU A 151 -3.01 2.39 3.93
CA LEU A 151 -2.50 3.44 3.05
C LEU A 151 -3.38 3.63 1.80
N LEU A 152 -3.86 2.55 1.17
CA LEU A 152 -4.77 2.60 0.04
C LEU A 152 -6.14 3.20 0.43
N LYS A 153 -6.64 2.88 1.63
CA LYS A 153 -7.84 3.54 2.15
C LYS A 153 -7.66 5.05 2.32
N GLU A 154 -6.52 5.49 2.87
CA GLU A 154 -6.22 6.93 2.97
C GLU A 154 -6.16 7.61 1.60
N ILE A 155 -5.66 6.90 0.58
CA ILE A 155 -5.68 7.39 -0.81
C ILE A 155 -7.12 7.49 -1.33
N ALA A 156 -7.93 6.46 -1.14
CA ALA A 156 -9.33 6.45 -1.56
C ALA A 156 -10.14 7.57 -0.91
N ASP A 157 -9.91 7.85 0.38
CA ASP A 157 -10.54 8.96 1.10
C ASP A 157 -10.15 10.31 0.49
N LEU A 158 -8.87 10.52 0.15
CA LEU A 158 -8.41 11.74 -0.54
C LEU A 158 -9.05 11.89 -1.92
N VAL A 159 -9.08 10.82 -2.72
CA VAL A 159 -9.75 10.80 -4.03
C VAL A 159 -11.21 11.23 -3.89
N LEU A 160 -11.94 10.66 -2.93
CA LEU A 160 -13.34 10.98 -2.69
C LEU A 160 -13.55 12.44 -2.29
N ILE A 161 -12.68 12.98 -1.42
CA ILE A 161 -12.70 14.40 -1.02
C ILE A 161 -12.54 15.29 -2.27
N TYR A 162 -11.57 15.00 -3.13
CA TYR A 162 -11.34 15.79 -4.35
C TYR A 162 -12.51 15.71 -5.33
N GLN A 163 -13.10 14.53 -5.51
CA GLN A 163 -14.27 14.34 -6.37
C GLN A 163 -15.49 15.13 -5.85
N ASN A 164 -15.75 15.06 -4.55
CA ASN A 164 -16.86 15.78 -3.91
C ASN A 164 -16.69 17.30 -4.01
N ASN A 165 -15.48 17.82 -3.76
CA ASN A 165 -15.18 19.24 -3.89
C ASN A 165 -15.37 19.73 -5.34
N LYS A 166 -14.95 18.92 -6.33
CA LYS A 166 -15.14 19.23 -7.75
C LYS A 166 -16.62 19.29 -8.13
N GLN A 167 -17.43 18.37 -7.61
CA GLN A 167 -18.88 18.38 -7.84
C GLN A 167 -19.56 19.59 -7.20
N ALA A 168 -19.27 19.87 -5.93
CA ALA A 168 -19.82 21.02 -5.22
C ALA A 168 -19.50 22.35 -5.92
N ASN A 169 -18.26 22.52 -6.39
CA ASN A 169 -17.84 23.71 -7.15
C ASN A 169 -18.57 23.84 -8.49
N ARG A 170 -18.82 22.72 -9.20
CA ARG A 170 -19.60 22.73 -10.44
C ARG A 170 -21.05 23.16 -10.20
N GLU A 171 -21.68 22.65 -9.14
CA GLU A 171 -23.06 23.01 -8.78
C GLU A 171 -23.18 24.48 -8.36
N ALA A 172 -22.22 24.99 -7.57
CA ALA A 172 -22.17 26.40 -7.18
C ALA A 172 -22.03 27.31 -8.39
N ASN A 173 -21.11 26.99 -9.31
CA ASN A 173 -20.90 27.76 -10.55
C ASN A 173 -22.11 27.73 -11.48
N ALA A 174 -22.80 26.59 -11.60
CA ALA A 174 -24.02 26.48 -12.38
C ALA A 174 -25.16 27.32 -11.78
N LYS A 175 -25.30 27.34 -10.45
CA LYS A 175 -26.28 28.19 -9.76
C LYS A 175 -25.96 29.69 -9.92
N ALA A 176 -24.69 30.08 -9.84
CA ALA A 176 -24.26 31.46 -10.05
C ALA A 176 -24.57 31.96 -11.47
N LYS A 177 -24.23 31.17 -12.50
CA LYS A 177 -24.55 31.51 -13.90
C LYS A 177 -26.05 31.65 -14.16
N LYS A 178 -26.89 30.79 -13.57
CA LYS A 178 -28.36 30.88 -13.68
C LYS A 178 -28.95 32.12 -13.00
N ARG A 179 -28.28 32.68 -11.98
CA ARG A 179 -28.70 33.93 -11.33
C ARG A 179 -28.35 35.12 -12.21
N ASN A 180 -27.13 35.19 -12.75
CA ASN A 180 -26.71 36.30 -13.62
C ASN A 180 -27.54 36.38 -14.91
N ASN A 181 -27.90 35.25 -15.53
CA ASN A 181 -28.73 35.24 -16.75
C ASN A 181 -30.22 35.60 -16.51
N ARG A 182 -30.66 35.83 -15.27
CA ARG A 182 -32.03 36.27 -14.96
C ARG A 182 -32.13 37.77 -14.67
N GLU A 183 -30.99 38.45 -14.58
CA GLU A 183 -30.89 39.88 -14.30
C GLU A 183 -30.57 40.73 -15.56
N GLU A 184 -30.48 40.08 -16.73
CA GLU A 184 -30.46 40.69 -18.08
C GLU A 184 -31.83 40.49 -18.77
#